data_AF-A0A8C9Z0F4-F1
#
_entry.id   AF-A0A8C9Z0F4-F1
#
_cell.length_a   1.000
_cell.length_b   1.000
_cell.length_c   1.000
_cell.angle_alpha   90.00
_cell.angle_beta   90.00
_cell.angle_gamma   90.00
#
_symmetry.space_group_name_H-M   'P 1'
#
loop_
_entity.id
_entity.type
_entity.pdbx_description
1 polymer ?
#
loop_
_entity_poly.entity_id
_entity_poly.type
_entity_poly.pdbx_seq_one_letter_code
_entity_poly.pdbx_strand_id
1 'polypeptide(L)'
;MVKPLFKGKSSINTSSSSSNPDRAKGAGGNNMRDRATIKRLNMYRQKKRCNNRGQVIRPLQFQSTVAPGTVARVEPNIKWFANTRVIKQSSLQKFQEEMGAVQKDPYRVVMKQSKLPMSLLHDRVKAHNSKVHILDTEGFETTFGPKAQRKRPSLMVGDMKDLVEKAEASVLTYSADKDKDLVTEDTGVREEVRDEIFKKGQSKRIWGELYKVIDSSDVVIQVLDARDPMGTRSNSIEAYMKKEKSWKHLIFVLNKCDLVPTWVTKRWVAVLSQEYPTLAFHASLTNSFGKGSLIQLLRQFGKLHTDKKQISVGFIGYPNVGKSSVINTLRSKKVCNVAPLAGETKVWQYITLMRRIFLIDCPGVVYPSEDSESDIVLKGVVQVEKIRNPEEHIAAVLERAKPEYIQKTYRIPTWSSAEDFLEKMAFRTGKLLKGGEPDLSTVSKMVLNDWQRGRIPFFVKPPGLERDQDVRVYRFFHLHAQLKARLLCYKDMSGGAATERGFQQFY
;
A
#
# COMPACT_ATOMS: atom_id res chain seq x y z
N MET A 1 69.50 27.88 -12.93
CA MET A 1 68.13 28.26 -12.49
C MET A 1 67.53 27.13 -11.68
N VAL A 2 67.57 27.26 -10.36
CA VAL A 2 67.06 26.27 -9.39
C VAL A 2 65.55 26.47 -9.25
N LYS A 3 64.75 25.44 -9.49
CA LYS A 3 63.30 25.47 -9.23
C LYS A 3 63.08 25.63 -7.72
N PRO A 4 62.28 26.61 -7.26
CA PRO A 4 62.02 26.75 -5.83
C PRO A 4 61.15 25.59 -5.35
N LEU A 5 61.64 24.85 -4.36
CA LEU A 5 60.84 23.91 -3.57
C LEU A 5 59.82 24.72 -2.75
N PHE A 6 58.58 24.76 -3.22
CA PHE A 6 57.48 25.34 -2.46
C PHE A 6 57.11 24.41 -1.28
N LYS A 7 57.83 24.54 -0.16
CA LYS A 7 57.40 24.01 1.15
C LYS A 7 56.54 25.05 1.87
N GLY A 8 55.34 25.28 1.34
CA GLY A 8 54.30 26.00 2.08
C GLY A 8 53.45 25.01 2.88
N LYS A 9 53.82 24.73 4.14
CA LYS A 9 52.82 24.26 5.12
C LYS A 9 51.89 25.45 5.34
N SER A 10 50.70 25.42 4.76
CA SER A 10 49.65 26.36 5.13
C SER A 10 49.33 26.16 6.62
N SER A 11 49.82 27.07 7.46
CA SER A 11 49.51 27.17 8.88
C SER A 11 48.12 27.75 9.07
N ILE A 12 47.10 27.11 8.48
CA ILE A 12 45.72 27.46 8.79
C ILE A 12 45.49 27.04 10.24
N ASN A 13 45.38 28.02 11.14
CA ASN A 13 45.10 27.76 12.55
C ASN A 13 43.69 27.15 12.67
N THR A 14 43.63 25.82 12.79
CA THR A 14 42.37 25.07 12.83
C THR A 14 41.64 25.16 14.17
N SER A 15 42.24 25.77 15.19
CA SER A 15 41.67 25.87 16.54
C SER A 15 40.36 26.65 16.57
N SER A 16 40.21 27.70 15.76
CA SER A 16 38.98 28.51 15.64
C SER A 16 38.04 28.03 14.53
N SER A 17 38.40 26.97 13.80
CA SER A 17 37.61 26.46 12.67
C SER A 17 36.18 26.11 13.07
N SER A 18 35.22 26.39 12.20
CA SER A 18 33.82 25.98 12.37
C SER A 18 33.60 24.46 12.39
N SER A 19 34.61 23.68 11.99
CA SER A 19 34.64 22.21 12.09
C SER A 19 35.29 21.70 13.38
N ASN A 20 35.91 22.57 14.19
CA ASN A 20 36.52 22.16 15.45
C ASN A 20 35.47 22.12 16.58
N PRO A 21 35.15 20.93 17.15
CA PRO A 21 34.17 20.82 18.22
C PRO A 21 34.63 21.50 19.53
N ASP A 22 35.94 21.71 19.70
CA ASP A 22 36.54 22.24 20.92
C ASP A 22 37.06 23.68 20.73
N ARG A 23 36.57 24.40 19.70
CA ARG A 23 36.91 25.82 19.48
C ARG A 23 36.46 26.68 20.66
N ALA A 24 37.28 27.65 21.05
CA ALA A 24 36.90 28.67 22.02
C ALA A 24 35.68 29.46 21.50
N LYS A 25 34.67 29.65 22.35
CA LYS A 25 33.51 30.48 21.99
C LYS A 25 33.96 31.95 22.00
N GLY A 26 33.92 32.63 20.86
CA GLY A 26 34.19 34.07 20.80
C GLY A 26 33.20 34.85 21.69
N ALA A 27 33.68 35.90 22.35
CA ALA A 27 32.83 36.82 23.10
C ALA A 27 31.77 37.39 22.15
N GLY A 28 30.48 37.15 22.44
CA GLY A 28 29.36 37.60 21.59
C GLY A 28 28.51 36.49 20.96
N GLY A 29 28.76 35.21 21.22
CA GLY A 29 27.77 34.14 20.97
C GLY A 29 27.43 33.83 19.49
N ASN A 30 28.02 34.51 18.51
CA ASN A 30 27.76 34.37 17.07
C ASN A 30 28.23 33.03 16.43
N ASN A 31 28.39 31.98 17.23
CA ASN A 31 28.80 30.66 16.74
C ASN A 31 27.56 29.87 16.25
N MET A 32 27.35 29.83 14.94
CA MET A 32 26.20 29.15 14.29
C MET A 32 25.99 27.66 14.62
N ARG A 33 26.96 26.96 15.24
CA ARG A 33 26.90 25.52 15.48
C ARG A 33 27.47 25.14 16.84
N ASP A 34 26.68 24.36 17.59
CA ASP A 34 27.07 23.76 18.86
C ASP A 34 28.05 22.59 18.69
N ARG A 35 28.79 22.29 19.76
CA ARG A 35 29.74 21.16 19.83
C ARG A 35 29.14 19.84 19.35
N ALA A 36 27.90 19.52 19.77
CA ALA A 36 27.20 18.30 19.34
C ALA A 36 26.90 18.30 17.84
N THR A 37 26.46 19.45 17.30
CA THR A 37 26.20 19.63 15.86
C THR A 37 27.48 19.46 15.04
N ILE A 38 28.60 20.03 15.52
CA ILE A 38 29.91 19.89 14.87
C ILE A 38 30.36 18.43 14.86
N LYS A 39 30.29 17.72 16.00
CA LYS A 39 30.61 16.28 16.08
C LYS A 39 29.77 15.45 15.10
N ARG A 40 28.46 15.70 15.03
CA ARG A 40 27.55 15.02 14.08
C ARG A 40 27.92 15.31 12.62
N LEU A 41 28.23 16.55 12.27
CA LEU A 41 28.63 16.89 10.89
C LEU A 41 29.98 16.29 10.52
N ASN A 42 30.92 16.24 11.47
CA ASN A 42 32.22 15.61 11.27
C ASN A 42 32.11 14.10 11.05
N MET A 43 31.07 13.44 11.58
CA MET A 43 30.78 12.02 11.30
C MET A 43 30.69 11.73 9.79
N TYR A 44 30.01 12.58 9.01
CA TYR A 44 29.89 12.40 7.56
C TYR A 44 31.19 12.65 6.79
N ARG A 45 32.21 13.22 7.43
CA ARG A 45 33.49 13.61 6.82
C ARG A 45 34.66 12.76 7.31
N GLN A 46 34.41 11.74 8.12
CA GLN A 46 35.47 10.90 8.68
C GLN A 46 36.24 10.17 7.58
N LYS A 47 37.56 10.08 7.75
CA LYS A 47 38.47 9.37 6.86
C LYS A 47 39.55 8.67 7.69
N LYS A 48 40.05 7.53 7.20
CA LYS A 48 41.25 6.90 7.75
C LYS A 48 42.42 7.89 7.65
N ARG A 49 43.26 7.97 8.69
CA ARG A 49 44.48 8.80 8.65
C ARG A 49 45.69 7.90 8.49
N CYS A 50 46.48 8.15 7.46
CA CYS A 50 47.73 7.44 7.18
C CYS A 50 48.93 8.39 7.30
N ASN A 51 50.11 7.84 7.57
CA ASN A 51 51.39 8.56 7.46
C ASN A 51 51.83 8.64 5.98
N ASN A 52 52.93 9.35 5.72
CA ASN A 52 53.48 9.50 4.37
C ASN A 52 53.97 8.18 3.75
N ARG A 53 54.18 7.14 4.58
CA ARG A 53 54.54 5.78 4.15
C ARG A 53 53.31 4.88 3.91
N GLY A 54 52.10 5.45 3.99
CA GLY A 54 50.84 4.72 3.79
C GLY A 54 50.34 3.92 5.01
N GLN A 55 51.07 3.89 6.11
CA GLN A 55 50.67 3.17 7.33
C GLN A 55 49.55 3.92 8.05
N VAL A 56 48.52 3.18 8.50
CA VAL A 56 47.35 3.75 9.18
C VAL A 56 47.76 4.22 10.59
N ILE A 57 47.70 5.52 10.84
CA ILE A 57 47.90 6.14 12.16
C ILE A 57 46.61 6.07 12.98
N ARG A 58 45.47 6.32 12.34
CA ARG A 58 44.15 6.27 12.98
C ARG A 58 43.17 5.56 12.07
N PRO A 59 42.63 4.40 12.50
CA PRO A 59 41.61 3.69 11.73
C PRO A 59 40.31 4.49 11.68
N LEU A 60 39.43 4.09 10.77
CA LEU A 60 38.08 4.64 10.72
C LEU A 60 37.30 4.24 11.98
N GLN A 61 36.28 5.01 12.35
CA GLN A 61 35.40 4.64 13.46
C GLN A 61 34.75 3.28 13.18
N PHE A 62 34.69 2.41 14.20
CA PHE A 62 34.21 1.02 14.11
C PHE A 62 35.07 0.07 13.26
N GLN A 63 36.32 0.44 12.95
CA GLN A 63 37.31 -0.43 12.27
C GLN A 63 38.58 -0.62 13.11
N SER A 64 38.45 -0.60 14.45
CA SER A 64 39.56 -0.89 15.35
C SER A 64 39.82 -2.40 15.37
N THR A 65 41.07 -2.79 15.17
CA THR A 65 41.53 -4.15 15.43
C THR A 65 41.93 -4.27 16.90
N VAL A 66 41.59 -5.39 17.52
CA VAL A 66 42.05 -5.73 18.87
C VAL A 66 43.41 -6.44 18.80
N ALA A 67 44.21 -6.33 19.85
CA ALA A 67 45.49 -7.02 19.92
C ALA A 67 45.28 -8.54 19.97
N PRO A 68 46.14 -9.34 19.31
CA PRO A 68 46.15 -10.79 19.47
C PRO A 68 46.25 -11.15 20.97
N GLY A 69 45.39 -12.06 21.44
CA GLY A 69 45.30 -12.42 22.86
C GLY A 69 44.30 -11.59 23.68
N THR A 70 43.54 -10.67 23.06
CA THR A 70 42.39 -10.03 23.74
C THR A 70 41.32 -11.09 24.01
N VAL A 71 41.11 -11.43 25.28
CA VAL A 71 40.12 -12.44 25.70
C VAL A 71 38.81 -11.76 26.10
N ALA A 72 37.70 -12.16 25.49
CA ALA A 72 36.37 -11.82 25.98
C ALA A 72 35.96 -12.84 27.06
N ARG A 73 35.87 -12.40 28.32
CA ARG A 73 35.43 -13.24 29.45
C ARG A 73 34.06 -12.79 29.94
N VAL A 74 33.21 -13.75 30.29
CA VAL A 74 31.94 -13.49 31.00
C VAL A 74 32.16 -13.83 32.46
N GLU A 75 31.99 -12.85 33.33
CA GLU A 75 32.15 -13.05 34.77
C GLU A 75 31.03 -13.95 35.32
N PRO A 76 31.37 -15.00 36.10
CA PRO A 76 30.36 -15.81 36.76
C PRO A 76 29.60 -14.96 37.78
N ASN A 77 28.27 -14.91 37.65
CA ASN A 77 27.41 -14.11 38.52
C ASN A 77 26.12 -14.88 38.84
N ILE A 78 25.76 -15.01 40.11
CA ILE A 78 24.55 -15.72 40.54
C ILE A 78 23.29 -15.08 39.94
N LYS A 79 23.33 -13.77 39.64
CA LYS A 79 22.22 -13.03 39.01
C LYS A 79 21.82 -13.57 37.63
N TRP A 80 22.70 -14.29 36.94
CA TRP A 80 22.36 -14.92 35.66
C TRP A 80 21.27 -15.99 35.80
N PHE A 81 21.20 -16.64 36.96
CA PHE A 81 20.29 -17.76 37.23
C PHE A 81 18.99 -17.32 37.93
N ALA A 82 18.87 -16.05 38.30
CA ALA A 82 17.66 -15.51 38.92
C ALA A 82 16.60 -15.15 37.86
N ASN A 83 15.32 -15.30 38.20
CA ASN A 83 14.21 -14.88 37.34
C ASN A 83 14.29 -13.37 37.07
N THR A 84 14.49 -13.00 35.80
CA THR A 84 14.66 -11.58 35.40
C THR A 84 13.33 -10.85 35.22
N ARG A 85 12.24 -11.57 34.90
CA ARG A 85 10.88 -11.02 34.79
C ARG A 85 9.87 -12.02 35.35
N VAL A 86 9.06 -11.58 36.31
CA VAL A 86 7.97 -12.36 36.91
C VAL A 86 6.68 -11.57 36.77
N ILE A 87 5.58 -12.24 36.42
CA ILE A 87 4.24 -11.63 36.33
C ILE A 87 3.26 -12.42 37.21
N LYS A 88 2.39 -11.72 37.93
CA LYS A 88 1.33 -12.35 38.72
C LYS A 88 0.18 -12.78 37.80
N GLN A 89 -0.47 -13.89 38.11
CA GLN A 89 -1.57 -14.43 37.30
C GLN A 89 -2.75 -13.45 37.18
N SER A 90 -3.14 -12.76 38.26
CA SER A 90 -4.21 -11.75 38.20
C SER A 90 -3.86 -10.56 37.31
N SER A 91 -2.60 -10.13 37.31
CA SER A 91 -2.12 -9.06 36.43
C SER A 91 -2.06 -9.51 34.97
N LEU A 92 -1.76 -10.79 34.73
CA LEU A 92 -1.78 -11.39 33.40
C LEU A 92 -3.18 -11.38 32.80
N GLN A 93 -4.17 -11.85 33.56
CA GLN A 93 -5.56 -11.92 33.10
C GLN A 93 -6.10 -10.51 32.79
N LYS A 94 -5.89 -9.56 33.70
CA LYS A 94 -6.25 -8.15 33.47
C LYS A 94 -5.56 -7.58 32.22
N PHE A 95 -4.28 -7.89 32.01
CA PHE A 95 -3.56 -7.47 30.82
C PHE A 95 -4.13 -8.07 29.54
N GLN A 96 -4.51 -9.36 29.54
CA GLN A 96 -5.13 -10.03 28.41
C GLN A 96 -6.48 -9.40 28.04
N GLU A 97 -7.32 -9.10 29.03
CA GLU A 97 -8.62 -8.46 28.82
C GLU A 97 -8.47 -7.04 28.24
N GLU A 98 -7.62 -6.20 28.85
CA GLU A 98 -7.39 -4.83 28.40
C GLU A 98 -6.77 -4.77 26.99
N MET A 99 -5.77 -5.61 26.72
CA MET A 99 -5.13 -5.65 25.40
C MET A 99 -6.05 -6.27 24.34
N GLY A 100 -6.86 -7.27 24.70
CA GLY A 100 -7.87 -7.82 23.81
C GLY A 100 -8.90 -6.77 23.39
N ALA A 101 -9.32 -5.90 24.31
CA ALA A 101 -10.21 -4.77 23.99
C ALA A 101 -9.52 -3.73 23.10
N VAL A 102 -8.27 -3.37 23.39
CA VAL A 102 -7.50 -2.38 22.59
C VAL A 102 -7.19 -2.90 21.20
N GLN A 103 -6.87 -4.18 21.03
CA GLN A 103 -6.53 -4.76 19.73
C GLN A 103 -7.73 -4.84 18.77
N LYS A 104 -8.95 -4.89 19.30
CA LYS A 104 -10.19 -4.86 18.51
C LYS A 104 -10.56 -3.47 18.01
N ASP A 105 -10.11 -2.42 18.69
CA ASP A 105 -10.42 -1.04 18.32
C ASP A 105 -9.37 -0.48 17.34
N PRO A 106 -9.75 -0.15 16.09
CA PRO A 106 -8.81 0.34 15.08
C PRO A 106 -8.28 1.76 15.34
N TYR A 107 -8.91 2.52 16.25
CA TYR A 107 -8.50 3.89 16.59
C TYR A 107 -7.60 3.96 17.81
N ARG A 108 -7.52 2.89 18.60
CA ARG A 108 -6.62 2.82 19.76
C ARG A 108 -5.31 2.18 19.35
N VAL A 109 -4.20 2.79 19.79
CA VAL A 109 -2.89 2.27 19.48
C VAL A 109 -2.07 2.03 20.74
N VAL A 110 -1.50 0.83 20.82
CA VAL A 110 -0.59 0.42 21.89
C VAL A 110 0.78 1.04 21.64
N MET A 111 1.19 1.95 22.52
CA MET A 111 2.53 2.51 22.53
C MET A 111 3.50 1.61 23.30
N LYS A 112 4.79 1.62 22.93
CA LYS A 112 5.90 0.94 23.66
C LYS A 112 5.71 -0.58 23.85
N GLN A 113 5.31 -1.29 22.80
CA GLN A 113 5.12 -2.75 22.82
C GLN A 113 6.36 -3.55 23.27
N SER A 114 7.58 -3.04 23.07
CA SER A 114 8.83 -3.73 23.46
C SER A 114 8.99 -3.98 24.96
N LYS A 115 8.26 -3.26 25.81
CA LYS A 115 8.26 -3.45 27.27
C LYS A 115 7.17 -4.41 27.74
N LEU A 116 6.18 -4.69 26.90
CA LEU A 116 5.01 -5.50 27.25
C LEU A 116 5.22 -6.96 26.83
N PRO A 117 4.77 -7.94 27.63
CA PRO A 117 4.90 -9.36 27.31
C PRO A 117 3.83 -9.79 26.30
N MET A 118 3.94 -9.30 25.06
CA MET A 118 2.94 -9.55 24.00
C MET A 118 2.80 -11.03 23.61
N SER A 119 3.82 -11.86 23.87
CA SER A 119 3.77 -13.30 23.64
C SER A 119 2.73 -14.02 24.50
N LEU A 120 2.31 -13.42 25.62
CA LEU A 120 1.34 -14.00 26.55
C LEU A 120 -0.13 -13.72 26.16
N LEU A 121 -0.37 -12.99 25.07
CA LEU A 121 -1.72 -12.68 24.58
C LEU A 121 -2.33 -13.78 23.70
N HIS A 122 -1.52 -14.70 23.20
CA HIS A 122 -1.99 -15.77 22.34
C HIS A 122 -2.04 -17.05 23.15
N ASP A 123 -3.23 -17.40 23.65
CA ASP A 123 -3.47 -18.77 24.07
C ASP A 123 -3.28 -19.68 22.85
N ARG A 124 -2.24 -20.51 22.90
CA ARG A 124 -1.96 -21.53 21.88
C ARG A 124 -3.04 -22.62 21.84
N VAL A 125 -4.02 -22.56 22.74
CA VAL A 125 -5.04 -23.58 22.93
C VAL A 125 -6.21 -23.35 21.98
N LYS A 126 -5.98 -23.54 20.68
CA LYS A 126 -7.07 -24.01 19.81
C LYS A 126 -7.24 -25.52 20.06
N ALA A 127 -7.84 -25.89 21.19
CA ALA A 127 -8.05 -27.29 21.60
C ALA A 127 -8.84 -28.12 20.57
N HIS A 128 -9.60 -27.47 19.68
CA HIS A 128 -10.55 -28.18 18.82
C HIS A 128 -9.99 -28.78 17.51
N ASN A 129 -8.75 -28.46 17.10
CA ASN A 129 -8.27 -28.81 15.75
C ASN A 129 -6.84 -29.37 15.67
N SER A 130 -6.21 -29.78 16.78
CA SER A 130 -5.06 -30.68 16.65
C SER A 130 -5.60 -32.04 16.23
N LYS A 131 -5.76 -32.25 14.92
CA LYS A 131 -5.94 -33.60 14.35
C LYS A 131 -4.94 -34.50 15.06
N VAL A 132 -5.42 -35.60 15.64
CA VAL A 132 -4.55 -36.59 16.29
C VAL A 132 -3.45 -36.94 15.29
N HIS A 133 -2.20 -36.91 15.74
CA HIS A 133 -1.05 -37.22 14.89
C HIS A 133 -1.07 -38.72 14.59
N ILE A 134 -1.81 -39.11 13.53
CA ILE A 134 -2.03 -40.51 13.13
C ILE A 134 -0.72 -41.28 12.95
N LEU A 135 0.37 -40.59 12.59
CA LEU A 135 1.69 -41.20 12.42
C LEU A 135 2.29 -41.74 13.73
N ASP A 136 1.81 -41.29 14.89
CA ASP A 136 2.22 -41.85 16.19
C ASP A 136 1.59 -43.23 16.42
N THR A 137 0.45 -43.50 15.78
CA THR A 137 -0.30 -44.76 15.90
C THR A 137 -0.11 -45.70 14.69
N GLU A 138 -0.05 -45.15 13.48
CA GLU A 138 0.03 -45.87 12.21
C GLU A 138 1.13 -45.24 11.35
N GLY A 139 2.34 -45.82 11.40
CA GLY A 139 3.44 -45.43 10.52
C GLY A 139 3.21 -45.86 9.07
N PHE A 140 3.91 -45.24 8.12
CA PHE A 140 3.73 -45.54 6.69
C PHE A 140 4.02 -47.02 6.36
N GLU A 141 5.08 -47.60 6.92
CA GLU A 141 5.47 -49.00 6.68
C GLU A 141 4.43 -50.01 7.19
N THR A 142 3.74 -49.69 8.28
CA THR A 142 2.72 -50.57 8.88
C THR A 142 1.35 -50.37 8.26
N THR A 143 1.12 -49.24 7.58
CA THR A 143 -0.14 -48.94 6.91
C THR A 143 -0.17 -49.47 5.48
N PHE A 144 0.92 -49.31 4.71
CA PHE A 144 1.03 -49.74 3.32
C PHE A 144 2.38 -50.40 3.01
N GLY A 145 2.40 -51.37 2.09
CA GLY A 145 3.61 -52.06 1.64
C GLY A 145 3.78 -53.49 2.21
N PRO A 146 4.96 -54.12 2.03
CA PRO A 146 5.17 -55.53 2.37
C PRO A 146 5.01 -55.85 3.87
N LYS A 147 5.23 -54.85 4.75
CA LYS A 147 5.10 -54.96 6.21
C LYS A 147 3.74 -54.47 6.72
N ALA A 148 2.77 -54.22 5.84
CA ALA A 148 1.48 -53.67 6.21
C ALA A 148 0.71 -54.57 7.19
N GLN A 149 0.41 -54.02 8.37
CA GLN A 149 -0.38 -54.65 9.42
C GLN A 149 -1.86 -54.25 9.36
N ARG A 150 -2.19 -53.15 8.68
CA ARG A 150 -3.57 -52.67 8.56
C ARG A 150 -4.40 -53.60 7.67
N LYS A 151 -5.39 -54.26 8.26
CA LYS A 151 -6.31 -55.18 7.56
C LYS A 151 -7.68 -54.58 7.24
N ARG A 152 -8.11 -53.54 7.95
CA ARG A 152 -9.43 -52.91 7.76
C ARG A 152 -9.30 -51.38 7.74
N PRO A 153 -10.12 -50.67 6.94
CA PRO A 153 -10.16 -49.22 6.98
C PRO A 153 -10.95 -48.72 8.21
N SER A 154 -10.50 -47.62 8.79
CA SER A 154 -11.32 -46.84 9.73
C SER A 154 -12.30 -45.99 8.93
N LEU A 155 -13.57 -46.41 8.87
CA LEU A 155 -14.63 -45.68 8.18
C LEU A 155 -15.41 -44.84 9.20
N MET A 156 -15.67 -43.58 8.86
CA MET A 156 -16.55 -42.72 9.67
C MET A 156 -18.01 -42.91 9.28
N VAL A 157 -18.45 -44.16 9.15
CA VAL A 157 -19.77 -44.56 8.66
C VAL A 157 -20.24 -45.75 9.48
N GLY A 158 -21.47 -45.70 9.98
CA GLY A 158 -22.05 -46.78 10.78
C GLY A 158 -22.64 -47.89 9.90
N ASP A 159 -23.43 -47.51 8.90
CA ASP A 159 -24.20 -48.44 8.07
C ASP A 159 -23.91 -48.29 6.57
N MET A 160 -24.30 -49.32 5.80
CA MET A 160 -24.17 -49.29 4.34
C MET A 160 -25.00 -48.17 3.70
N LYS A 161 -26.15 -47.83 4.31
CA LYS A 161 -27.01 -46.74 3.84
C LYS A 161 -26.31 -45.39 3.92
N ASP A 162 -25.70 -45.10 5.07
CA ASP A 162 -24.90 -43.87 5.27
C ASP A 162 -23.72 -43.78 4.30
N LEU A 163 -23.12 -44.92 3.91
CA LEU A 163 -22.04 -44.94 2.93
C LEU A 163 -22.55 -44.54 1.55
N VAL A 164 -23.72 -45.05 1.16
CA VAL A 164 -24.39 -44.70 -0.10
C VAL A 164 -24.76 -43.23 -0.13
N GLU A 165 -25.36 -42.70 0.94
CA GLU A 165 -25.69 -41.27 1.04
C GLU A 165 -24.45 -40.37 0.93
N LYS A 166 -23.34 -40.75 1.57
CA LYS A 166 -22.07 -40.02 1.44
C LYS A 166 -21.48 -40.11 0.03
N ALA A 167 -21.59 -41.27 -0.61
CA ALA A 167 -21.13 -41.45 -1.99
C ALA A 167 -21.95 -40.57 -2.95
N GLU A 168 -23.27 -40.57 -2.83
CA GLU A 168 -24.17 -39.71 -3.61
C GLU A 168 -23.86 -38.23 -3.40
N ALA A 169 -23.69 -37.79 -2.13
CA ALA A 169 -23.30 -36.41 -1.83
C ALA A 169 -21.92 -36.05 -2.41
N SER A 170 -20.96 -36.97 -2.38
CA SER A 170 -19.63 -36.77 -2.98
C SER A 170 -19.70 -36.65 -4.50
N VAL A 171 -20.54 -37.46 -5.16
CA VAL A 171 -20.76 -37.39 -6.61
C VAL A 171 -21.43 -36.07 -6.99
N LEU A 172 -22.43 -35.63 -6.23
CA LEU A 172 -23.09 -34.33 -6.44
C LEU A 172 -22.15 -33.13 -6.22
N THR A 173 -21.18 -33.28 -5.33
CA THR A 173 -20.19 -32.23 -5.03
C THR A 173 -19.02 -32.24 -6.03
N TYR A 174 -18.78 -33.39 -6.69
CA TYR A 174 -17.71 -33.54 -7.65
C TYR A 174 -17.97 -32.67 -8.90
N SER A 175 -16.91 -32.04 -9.38
CA SER A 175 -16.92 -31.14 -10.54
C SER A 175 -15.67 -31.44 -11.35
N ALA A 176 -15.84 -31.95 -12.57
CA ALA A 176 -14.73 -32.29 -13.46
C ALA A 176 -13.78 -31.10 -13.69
N ASP A 177 -14.32 -29.88 -13.81
CA ASP A 177 -13.52 -28.65 -13.99
C ASP A 177 -12.56 -28.33 -12.83
N LYS A 178 -12.83 -28.85 -11.62
CA LYS A 178 -12.00 -28.63 -10.43
C LYS A 178 -11.02 -29.77 -10.20
N ASP A 179 -11.14 -30.86 -10.94
CA ASP A 179 -10.29 -32.03 -10.83
C ASP A 179 -9.01 -31.82 -11.64
N LYS A 180 -7.91 -31.59 -10.94
CA LYS A 180 -6.59 -31.34 -11.56
C LYS A 180 -5.92 -32.62 -12.07
N ASP A 181 -6.40 -33.77 -11.61
CA ASP A 181 -5.84 -35.07 -11.96
C ASP A 181 -6.63 -35.75 -13.08
N LEU A 182 -7.73 -35.13 -13.52
CA LEU A 182 -8.51 -35.58 -14.68
C LEU A 182 -7.64 -35.46 -15.94
N VAL A 183 -7.34 -36.61 -16.54
CA VAL A 183 -6.59 -36.67 -17.80
C VAL A 183 -7.50 -36.17 -18.93
N THR A 184 -7.25 -34.97 -19.41
CA THR A 184 -7.88 -34.43 -20.61
C THR A 184 -7.11 -34.84 -21.86
N GLU A 185 -7.82 -35.20 -22.93
CA GLU A 185 -7.20 -35.49 -24.23
C GLU A 185 -6.45 -34.24 -24.74
N ASP A 186 -5.21 -34.44 -25.24
CA ASP A 186 -4.42 -33.35 -25.82
C ASP A 186 -4.98 -33.00 -27.20
N THR A 187 -5.77 -31.92 -27.25
CA THR A 187 -6.34 -31.39 -28.50
C THR A 187 -5.28 -30.74 -29.41
N GLY A 188 -4.03 -30.64 -28.97
CA GLY A 188 -2.95 -29.97 -29.69
C GLY A 188 -3.01 -28.44 -29.66
N VAL A 189 -4.07 -27.87 -29.04
CA VAL A 189 -4.24 -26.43 -28.84
C VAL A 189 -3.78 -26.07 -27.43
N ARG A 190 -2.90 -25.07 -27.32
CA ARG A 190 -2.40 -24.55 -26.04
C ARG A 190 -2.66 -23.06 -25.95
N GLU A 191 -2.96 -22.59 -24.74
CA GLU A 191 -3.05 -21.16 -24.46
C GLU A 191 -1.68 -20.50 -24.67
N GLU A 192 -1.69 -19.28 -25.22
CA GLU A 192 -0.47 -18.49 -25.40
C GLU A 192 0.15 -18.14 -24.05
N VAL A 193 1.48 -18.01 -24.02
CA VAL A 193 2.19 -17.62 -22.81
C VAL A 193 1.85 -16.18 -22.45
N ARG A 194 1.37 -16.00 -21.21
CA ARG A 194 1.16 -14.68 -20.60
C ARG A 194 2.36 -13.74 -20.75
N ASP A 195 2.10 -12.56 -21.30
CA ASP A 195 3.12 -11.54 -21.52
C ASP A 195 3.83 -11.14 -20.22
N GLU A 196 5.15 -10.95 -20.30
CA GLU A 196 5.97 -10.54 -19.15
C GLU A 196 5.57 -9.16 -18.59
N ILE A 197 4.88 -8.34 -19.39
CA ILE A 197 4.47 -7.01 -18.98
C ILE A 197 3.49 -7.04 -17.80
N PHE A 198 2.65 -8.07 -17.72
CA PHE A 198 1.70 -8.27 -16.62
C PHE A 198 2.40 -8.63 -15.30
N LYS A 199 3.67 -9.08 -15.35
CA LYS A 199 4.50 -9.32 -14.16
C LYS A 199 5.15 -8.03 -13.61
N LYS A 200 4.97 -6.87 -14.28
CA LYS A 200 5.47 -5.59 -13.77
C LYS A 200 4.81 -5.23 -12.45
N GLY A 201 5.60 -4.66 -11.54
CA GLY A 201 5.15 -4.36 -10.17
C GLY A 201 5.37 -5.51 -9.17
N GLN A 202 5.66 -6.73 -9.65
CA GLN A 202 5.94 -7.91 -8.80
C GLN A 202 7.44 -8.23 -8.65
N SER A 203 8.33 -7.40 -9.21
CA SER A 203 9.78 -7.63 -9.18
C SER A 203 10.36 -7.60 -7.76
N LYS A 204 11.29 -8.52 -7.45
CA LYS A 204 12.05 -8.57 -6.19
C LYS A 204 12.68 -7.23 -5.81
N ARG A 205 13.12 -6.44 -6.81
CA ARG A 205 13.66 -5.09 -6.57
C ARG A 205 12.61 -4.17 -5.95
N ILE A 206 11.40 -4.13 -6.51
CA ILE A 206 10.31 -3.24 -6.05
C ILE A 206 9.85 -3.67 -4.65
N TRP A 207 9.74 -4.98 -4.42
CA TRP A 207 9.46 -5.53 -3.09
C TRP A 207 10.55 -5.20 -2.07
N GLY A 208 11.83 -5.24 -2.46
CA GLY A 208 12.93 -4.81 -1.61
C GLY A 208 12.83 -3.33 -1.22
N GLU A 209 12.44 -2.45 -2.15
CA GLU A 209 12.19 -1.04 -1.86
C GLU A 209 10.99 -0.85 -0.92
N LEU A 210 9.89 -1.57 -1.16
CA LEU A 210 8.71 -1.56 -0.30
C LEU A 210 9.06 -1.93 1.15
N TYR A 211 9.77 -3.04 1.36
CA TYR A 211 10.13 -3.46 2.72
C TYR A 211 11.08 -2.48 3.40
N LYS A 212 11.96 -1.80 2.67
CA LYS A 212 12.78 -0.69 3.21
C LYS A 212 11.91 0.50 3.65
N VAL A 213 10.91 0.89 2.86
CA VAL A 213 9.96 1.96 3.24
C VAL A 213 9.17 1.57 4.47
N ILE A 214 8.62 0.36 4.47
CA ILE A 214 7.88 -0.17 5.62
C ILE A 214 8.80 -0.18 6.84
N ASP A 215 10.06 -0.59 6.74
CA ASP A 215 10.97 -0.65 7.88
C ASP A 215 11.41 0.72 8.41
N SER A 216 11.64 1.66 7.50
CA SER A 216 12.10 3.00 7.86
C SER A 216 10.98 3.95 8.33
N SER A 217 9.71 3.55 8.15
CA SER A 217 8.55 4.33 8.55
C SER A 217 8.05 3.96 9.95
N ASP A 218 7.52 4.96 10.64
CA ASP A 218 6.79 4.81 11.90
C ASP A 218 5.28 4.69 11.64
N VAL A 219 4.81 5.43 10.63
CA VAL A 219 3.42 5.43 10.14
C VAL A 219 3.44 5.05 8.67
N VAL A 220 2.61 4.10 8.28
CA VAL A 220 2.42 3.66 6.90
C VAL A 220 1.04 4.10 6.44
N ILE A 221 1.00 4.85 5.35
CA ILE A 221 -0.22 5.25 4.67
C ILE A 221 -0.36 4.41 3.41
N GLN A 222 -1.45 3.65 3.33
CA GLN A 222 -1.82 2.94 2.13
C GLN A 222 -2.81 3.78 1.32
N VAL A 223 -2.37 4.19 0.13
CA VAL A 223 -3.18 4.99 -0.80
C VAL A 223 -3.96 4.04 -1.69
N LEU A 224 -5.28 4.24 -1.72
CA LEU A 224 -6.25 3.46 -2.48
C LEU A 224 -6.92 4.35 -3.53
N ASP A 225 -7.37 3.76 -4.65
CA ASP A 225 -8.15 4.47 -5.67
C ASP A 225 -9.64 4.42 -5.29
N ALA A 226 -10.30 5.59 -5.18
CA ALA A 226 -11.70 5.67 -4.75
C ALA A 226 -12.69 4.99 -5.71
N ARG A 227 -12.30 4.73 -6.97
CA ARG A 227 -13.14 4.02 -7.96
C ARG A 227 -13.26 2.52 -7.64
N ASP A 228 -12.17 1.91 -7.19
CA ASP A 228 -12.12 0.51 -6.75
C ASP A 228 -11.14 0.34 -5.57
N PRO A 229 -11.60 0.66 -4.35
CA PRO A 229 -10.73 0.58 -3.17
C PRO A 229 -10.33 -0.84 -2.84
N MET A 230 -11.20 -1.83 -3.06
CA MET A 230 -10.92 -3.24 -2.75
C MET A 230 -9.92 -3.85 -3.73
N GLY A 231 -10.05 -3.56 -5.03
CA GLY A 231 -9.10 -4.06 -6.03
C GLY A 231 -7.71 -3.42 -5.95
N THR A 232 -7.58 -2.25 -5.31
CA THR A 232 -6.29 -1.57 -5.06
C THR A 232 -5.77 -1.73 -3.62
N ARG A 233 -6.49 -2.48 -2.78
CA ARG A 233 -6.09 -2.84 -1.41
C ARG A 233 -5.16 -4.05 -1.41
N SER A 234 -4.36 -4.22 -0.35
CA SER A 234 -3.38 -5.31 -0.27
C SER A 234 -3.38 -6.02 1.09
N ASN A 235 -4.29 -6.97 1.21
CA ASN A 235 -4.46 -7.78 2.42
C ASN A 235 -3.16 -8.49 2.85
N SER A 236 -2.30 -8.85 1.89
CA SER A 236 -1.00 -9.48 2.19
C SER A 236 -0.06 -8.58 2.97
N ILE A 237 0.01 -7.28 2.65
CA ILE A 237 0.83 -6.33 3.44
C ILE A 237 0.20 -6.08 4.79
N GLU A 238 -1.12 -5.94 4.83
CA GLU A 238 -1.83 -5.72 6.08
C GLU A 238 -1.61 -6.87 7.07
N ALA A 239 -1.70 -8.11 6.59
CA ALA A 239 -1.39 -9.31 7.36
C ALA A 239 0.08 -9.33 7.82
N TYR A 240 1.02 -9.01 6.93
CA TYR A 240 2.44 -8.88 7.27
C TYR A 240 2.67 -7.81 8.35
N MET A 241 2.04 -6.65 8.23
CA MET A 241 2.17 -5.54 9.19
C MET A 241 1.59 -5.92 10.55
N LYS A 242 0.41 -6.55 10.60
CA LYS A 242 -0.19 -7.02 11.85
C LYS A 242 0.67 -8.08 12.55
N LYS A 243 1.27 -8.99 11.78
CA LYS A 243 2.07 -10.11 12.32
C LYS A 243 3.47 -9.68 12.73
N GLU A 244 4.20 -9.00 11.86
CA GLU A 244 5.64 -8.74 12.01
C GLU A 244 5.93 -7.35 12.58
N LYS A 245 5.04 -6.36 12.37
CA LYS A 245 5.28 -4.93 12.68
C LYS A 245 4.10 -4.25 13.36
N SER A 246 3.53 -4.90 14.38
CA SER A 246 2.33 -4.44 15.09
C SER A 246 2.48 -3.09 15.82
N TRP A 247 3.70 -2.58 16.01
CA TRP A 247 3.96 -1.26 16.60
C TRP A 247 3.86 -0.10 15.60
N LYS A 248 3.71 -0.40 14.31
CA LYS A 248 3.58 0.58 13.24
C LYS A 248 2.11 0.90 12.98
N HIS A 249 1.84 2.16 12.68
CA HIS A 249 0.48 2.64 12.45
C HIS A 249 0.14 2.47 10.97
N LEU A 250 -0.97 1.82 10.65
CA LEU A 250 -1.48 1.69 9.28
C LEU A 250 -2.75 2.53 9.10
N ILE A 251 -2.78 3.35 8.06
CA ILE A 251 -3.87 4.30 7.76
C ILE A 251 -4.20 4.21 6.28
N PHE A 252 -5.48 4.31 5.94
CA PHE A 252 -5.92 4.35 4.55
C PHE A 252 -6.19 5.77 4.08
N VAL A 253 -5.78 6.04 2.84
CA VAL A 253 -6.12 7.28 2.13
C VAL A 253 -6.79 6.91 0.81
N LEU A 254 -8.10 7.16 0.73
CA LEU A 254 -8.87 7.07 -0.50
C LEU A 254 -8.58 8.30 -1.34
N ASN A 255 -7.84 8.14 -2.43
CA ASN A 255 -7.51 9.21 -3.37
C ASN A 255 -8.39 9.15 -4.62
N LYS A 256 -8.41 10.24 -5.41
CA LYS A 256 -9.26 10.41 -6.60
C LYS A 256 -10.75 10.48 -6.31
N CYS A 257 -11.13 11.05 -5.17
CA CYS A 257 -12.54 11.22 -4.79
C CYS A 257 -13.33 12.14 -5.73
N ASP A 258 -12.66 12.90 -6.59
CA ASP A 258 -13.23 13.72 -7.66
C ASP A 258 -13.83 12.89 -8.82
N LEU A 259 -13.36 11.65 -9.02
CA LEU A 259 -13.84 10.78 -10.10
C LEU A 259 -15.12 10.01 -9.72
N VAL A 260 -15.55 10.07 -8.47
CA VAL A 260 -16.68 9.32 -7.95
C VAL A 260 -17.70 10.24 -7.26
N PRO A 261 -18.99 9.90 -7.25
CA PRO A 261 -19.99 10.66 -6.50
C PRO A 261 -19.67 10.72 -5.00
N THR A 262 -20.00 11.85 -4.36
CA THR A 262 -19.69 12.08 -2.94
C THR A 262 -20.28 11.02 -2.00
N TRP A 263 -21.46 10.50 -2.31
CA TRP A 263 -22.11 9.46 -1.50
C TRP A 263 -21.32 8.13 -1.51
N VAL A 264 -20.68 7.81 -2.65
CA VAL A 264 -19.84 6.61 -2.81
C VAL A 264 -18.61 6.73 -1.92
N THR A 265 -17.92 7.88 -1.98
CA THR A 265 -16.76 8.16 -1.13
C THR A 265 -17.13 8.07 0.36
N LYS A 266 -18.23 8.71 0.77
CA LYS A 266 -18.68 8.69 2.17
C LYS A 266 -18.94 7.27 2.66
N ARG A 267 -19.55 6.42 1.82
CA ARG A 267 -19.84 5.03 2.17
C ARG A 267 -18.56 4.19 2.23
N TRP A 268 -17.64 4.33 1.28
CA TRP A 268 -16.35 3.63 1.32
C TRP A 268 -15.52 4.01 2.53
N VAL A 269 -15.49 5.30 2.91
CA VAL A 269 -14.86 5.74 4.17
C VAL A 269 -15.50 5.03 5.35
N ALA A 270 -16.84 4.95 5.43
CA ALA A 270 -17.53 4.29 6.54
C ALA A 270 -17.23 2.78 6.62
N VAL A 271 -17.16 2.08 5.49
CA VAL A 271 -16.82 0.65 5.43
C VAL A 271 -15.38 0.42 5.88
N LEU A 272 -14.43 1.14 5.28
CA LEU A 272 -13.00 0.95 5.57
C LEU A 272 -12.61 1.40 6.98
N SER A 273 -13.30 2.41 7.52
CA SER A 273 -13.09 2.92 8.88
C SER A 273 -13.38 1.91 9.99
N GLN A 274 -14.14 0.84 9.68
CA GLN A 274 -14.35 -0.26 10.62
C GLN A 274 -13.06 -1.06 10.88
N GLU A 275 -12.15 -1.07 9.91
CA GLU A 275 -10.90 -1.84 10.00
C GLU A 275 -9.69 -0.94 10.28
N TYR A 276 -9.59 0.22 9.61
CA TYR A 276 -8.49 1.15 9.78
C TYR A 276 -8.95 2.60 9.61
N PRO A 277 -8.34 3.56 10.33
CA PRO A 277 -8.58 4.98 10.09
C PRO A 277 -8.42 5.33 8.61
N THR A 278 -9.49 5.84 8.00
CA THR A 278 -9.56 6.11 6.56
C THR A 278 -9.88 7.57 6.31
N LEU A 279 -9.12 8.20 5.42
CA LEU A 279 -9.34 9.58 4.99
C LEU A 279 -9.63 9.64 3.49
N ALA A 280 -10.63 10.44 3.10
CA ALA A 280 -10.87 10.81 1.71
C ALA A 280 -9.95 11.96 1.29
N PHE A 281 -9.44 11.91 0.07
CA PHE A 281 -8.43 12.82 -0.44
C PHE A 281 -8.62 13.10 -1.94
N HIS A 282 -8.39 14.35 -2.33
CA HIS A 282 -8.22 14.73 -3.73
C HIS A 282 -6.89 15.46 -3.86
N ALA A 283 -5.95 14.84 -4.56
CA ALA A 283 -4.61 15.34 -4.77
C ALA A 283 -4.56 16.35 -5.92
N SER A 284 -4.49 17.63 -5.57
CA SER A 284 -4.27 18.73 -6.50
C SER A 284 -3.40 19.80 -5.84
N LEU A 285 -2.55 20.49 -6.62
CA LEU A 285 -1.70 21.55 -6.09
C LEU A 285 -2.49 22.82 -5.74
N THR A 286 -3.57 23.08 -6.48
CA THR A 286 -4.41 24.28 -6.34
C THR A 286 -5.62 23.99 -5.48
N ASN A 287 -6.45 23.02 -5.89
CA ASN A 287 -7.74 22.72 -5.28
C ASN A 287 -7.72 21.35 -4.61
N SER A 288 -7.03 21.22 -3.48
CA SER A 288 -6.93 19.95 -2.75
C SER A 288 -8.10 19.72 -1.78
N PHE A 289 -8.54 18.47 -1.63
CA PHE A 289 -9.44 18.05 -0.55
C PHE A 289 -8.73 17.10 0.42
N GLY A 290 -9.05 17.17 1.71
CA GLY A 290 -8.49 16.27 2.74
C GLY A 290 -7.08 16.63 3.25
N LYS A 291 -6.41 17.61 2.63
CA LYS A 291 -5.05 18.07 3.02
C LYS A 291 -4.93 18.47 4.49
N GLY A 292 -5.84 19.31 4.99
CA GLY A 292 -5.84 19.76 6.38
C GLY A 292 -6.00 18.61 7.37
N SER A 293 -6.95 17.71 7.09
CA SER A 293 -7.21 16.52 7.90
C SER A 293 -5.99 15.59 7.97
N LEU A 294 -5.35 15.32 6.83
CA LEU A 294 -4.15 14.47 6.81
C LEU A 294 -2.97 15.11 7.56
N ILE A 295 -2.75 16.43 7.41
CA ILE A 295 -1.72 17.15 8.17
C ILE A 295 -2.02 17.10 9.68
N GLN A 296 -3.28 17.28 10.09
CA GLN A 296 -3.69 17.21 11.49
C GLN A 296 -3.42 15.82 12.08
N LEU A 297 -3.79 14.76 11.36
CA LEU A 297 -3.52 13.38 11.76
C LEU A 297 -2.02 13.11 11.91
N LEU A 298 -1.20 13.54 10.94
CA LEU A 298 0.26 13.39 11.02
C LEU A 298 0.86 14.19 12.20
N ARG A 299 0.31 15.36 12.53
CA ARG A 299 0.71 16.13 13.71
C ARG A 299 0.33 15.44 15.01
N GLN A 300 -0.81 14.74 15.07
CA GLN A 300 -1.19 13.92 16.23
C GLN A 300 -0.18 12.80 16.46
N PHE A 301 0.23 12.07 15.41
CA PHE A 301 1.33 11.11 15.53
C PHE A 301 2.65 11.78 15.93
N GLY A 302 2.91 12.99 15.43
CA GLY A 302 3.98 13.90 15.86
C GLY A 302 4.03 14.15 17.37
N LYS A 303 2.87 14.30 18.00
CA LYS A 303 2.71 14.49 19.44
C LYS A 303 2.73 13.17 20.21
N LEU A 304 2.31 12.08 19.60
CA LEU A 304 2.28 10.75 20.23
C LEU A 304 3.70 10.17 20.40
N HIS A 305 4.58 10.36 19.40
CA HIS A 305 5.99 9.94 19.47
C HIS A 305 6.89 11.14 19.87
N THR A 306 6.82 11.57 21.13
CA THR A 306 7.67 12.64 21.68
C THR A 306 9.12 12.20 21.93
N ASP A 307 9.31 10.91 22.22
CA ASP A 307 10.60 10.26 22.43
C ASP A 307 11.45 10.26 21.17
N LYS A 308 10.81 10.23 19.99
CA LYS A 308 11.48 10.34 18.70
C LYS A 308 11.66 11.79 18.29
N LYS A 309 12.90 12.12 17.91
CA LYS A 309 13.26 13.44 17.36
C LYS A 309 12.48 13.77 16.10
N GLN A 310 12.25 12.75 15.26
CA GLN A 310 11.56 12.85 13.98
C GLN A 310 10.71 11.59 13.74
N ILE A 311 9.68 11.74 12.92
CA ILE A 311 8.78 10.67 12.50
C ILE A 311 8.85 10.54 10.98
N SER A 312 8.91 9.30 10.51
CA SER A 312 8.88 8.97 9.09
C SER A 312 7.53 8.36 8.71
N VAL A 313 6.93 8.86 7.63
CA VAL A 313 5.63 8.43 7.10
C VAL A 313 5.84 7.83 5.73
N GLY A 314 5.59 6.53 5.57
CA GLY A 314 5.72 5.83 4.28
C GLY A 314 4.42 5.80 3.50
N PHE A 315 4.45 6.10 2.20
CA PHE A 315 3.31 5.95 1.30
C PHE A 315 3.45 4.67 0.49
N ILE A 316 2.49 3.75 0.62
CA ILE A 316 2.42 2.48 -0.11
C ILE A 316 1.11 2.39 -0.90
N GLY A 317 1.03 1.45 -1.84
CA GLY A 317 -0.19 1.20 -2.64
C GLY A 317 0.12 0.90 -4.11
N TYR A 318 -0.93 0.53 -4.86
CA TYR A 318 -0.84 0.17 -6.28
C TYR A 318 -0.20 1.27 -7.14
N PRO A 319 0.38 0.94 -8.31
CA PRO A 319 0.74 1.94 -9.32
C PRO A 319 -0.46 2.87 -9.63
N ASN A 320 -0.20 4.11 -10.03
CA ASN A 320 -1.21 5.08 -10.48
C ASN A 320 -2.36 5.45 -9.51
N VAL A 321 -2.34 5.00 -8.24
CA VAL A 321 -3.29 5.47 -7.20
C VAL A 321 -3.06 6.92 -6.77
N GLY A 322 -1.89 7.49 -7.08
CA GLY A 322 -1.55 8.91 -6.82
C GLY A 322 -0.70 9.19 -5.58
N LYS A 323 0.12 8.24 -5.11
CA LYS A 323 1.04 8.41 -3.96
C LYS A 323 1.89 9.69 -4.04
N SER A 324 2.63 9.85 -5.13
CA SER A 324 3.49 11.01 -5.38
C SER A 324 2.69 12.32 -5.51
N SER A 325 1.47 12.26 -6.04
CA SER A 325 0.55 13.41 -6.12
C SER A 325 0.05 13.86 -4.74
N VAL A 326 -0.25 12.91 -3.85
CA VAL A 326 -0.61 13.21 -2.45
C VAL A 326 0.55 13.92 -1.74
N ILE A 327 1.79 13.45 -1.94
CA ILE A 327 2.98 14.09 -1.36
C ILE A 327 3.18 15.51 -1.90
N ASN A 328 3.06 15.71 -3.21
CA ASN A 328 3.16 17.04 -3.83
C ASN A 328 2.09 18.01 -3.29
N THR A 329 0.87 17.51 -3.10
CA THR A 329 -0.25 18.27 -2.51
C THR A 329 0.03 18.68 -1.07
N LEU A 330 0.55 17.76 -0.25
CA LEU A 330 0.98 18.06 1.12
C LEU A 330 2.09 19.11 1.16
N ARG A 331 3.00 19.07 0.19
CA ARG A 331 4.10 20.05 0.05
C ARG A 331 3.69 21.38 -0.58
N SER A 332 2.49 21.48 -1.16
CA SER A 332 2.04 22.62 -1.98
C SER A 332 2.98 22.94 -3.16
N LYS A 333 3.81 21.98 -3.60
CA LYS A 333 4.76 22.16 -4.71
C LYS A 333 5.11 20.83 -5.35
N LYS A 334 5.55 20.86 -6.60
CA LYS A 334 6.03 19.66 -7.32
C LYS A 334 7.41 19.27 -6.78
N VAL A 335 7.46 18.20 -5.98
CA VAL A 335 8.69 17.60 -5.42
C VAL A 335 8.96 16.25 -6.06
N CYS A 336 7.94 15.40 -6.12
CA CYS A 336 7.98 14.12 -6.81
C CYS A 336 7.60 14.31 -8.28
N ASN A 337 8.23 13.54 -9.16
CA ASN A 337 7.76 13.39 -10.53
C ASN A 337 6.41 12.65 -10.54
N VAL A 338 5.50 13.12 -11.39
CA VAL A 338 4.15 12.57 -11.55
C VAL A 338 3.86 12.49 -13.03
N ALA A 339 3.34 11.34 -13.46
CA ALA A 339 2.89 11.07 -14.81
C ALA A 339 1.65 10.17 -14.73
N PRO A 340 0.76 10.20 -15.74
CA PRO A 340 -0.36 9.25 -15.83
C PRO A 340 0.09 7.82 -16.15
N LEU A 341 1.36 7.64 -16.54
CA LEU A 341 1.95 6.35 -16.86
C LEU A 341 2.40 5.62 -15.59
N ALA A 342 2.17 4.30 -15.57
CA ALA A 342 2.67 3.45 -14.50
C ALA A 342 4.21 3.40 -14.49
N GLY A 343 4.79 3.31 -13.30
CA GLY A 343 6.23 3.10 -13.12
C GLY A 343 7.10 4.36 -13.16
N GLU A 344 6.51 5.55 -13.03
CA GLU A 344 7.25 6.82 -12.93
C GLU A 344 8.21 6.83 -11.72
N THR A 345 7.68 6.49 -10.54
CA THR A 345 8.49 6.35 -9.31
C THR A 345 9.17 4.99 -9.28
N LYS A 346 10.50 4.97 -9.41
CA LYS A 346 11.32 3.73 -9.50
C LYS A 346 12.14 3.41 -8.25
N VAL A 347 12.36 4.40 -7.39
CA VAL A 347 13.21 4.32 -6.19
C VAL A 347 12.57 5.16 -5.11
N TRP A 348 12.68 4.71 -3.86
CA TRP A 348 12.19 5.47 -2.72
C TRP A 348 12.95 6.80 -2.52
N GLN A 349 12.28 7.80 -1.94
CA GLN A 349 12.87 9.11 -1.66
C GLN A 349 12.31 9.73 -0.38
N TYR A 350 13.18 10.41 0.37
CA TYR A 350 12.82 11.15 1.58
C TYR A 350 12.46 12.60 1.27
N ILE A 351 11.32 13.05 1.80
CA ILE A 351 10.79 14.39 1.59
C ILE A 351 10.38 15.00 2.92
N THR A 352 11.05 16.09 3.32
CA THR A 352 10.78 16.75 4.60
C THR A 352 9.51 17.61 4.54
N LEU A 353 8.41 17.21 5.17
CA LEU A 353 7.19 18.04 5.23
C LEU A 353 7.34 19.17 6.26
N MET A 354 7.75 18.81 7.48
CA MET A 354 8.02 19.71 8.61
C MET A 354 9.35 19.32 9.25
N ARG A 355 9.90 20.14 10.16
CA ARG A 355 11.16 19.84 10.85
C ARG A 355 11.18 18.47 11.55
N ARG A 356 10.01 17.98 11.99
CA ARG A 356 9.86 16.68 12.68
C ARG A 356 9.25 15.57 11.81
N ILE A 357 8.68 15.87 10.64
CA ILE A 357 7.91 14.89 9.85
C ILE A 357 8.55 14.73 8.48
N PHE A 358 8.98 13.52 8.19
CA PHE A 358 9.50 13.10 6.89
C PHE A 358 8.49 12.19 6.19
N LEU A 359 8.32 12.40 4.89
CA LEU A 359 7.50 11.57 4.02
C LEU A 359 8.44 10.70 3.19
N ILE A 360 8.05 9.45 2.93
CA ILE A 360 8.79 8.51 2.10
C ILE A 360 7.86 8.09 0.95
N ASP A 361 8.26 8.42 -0.28
CA ASP A 361 7.59 7.95 -1.49
C ASP A 361 8.12 6.55 -1.86
N CYS A 362 7.25 5.66 -2.31
CA CYS A 362 7.58 4.28 -2.68
C CYS A 362 7.11 3.99 -4.12
N PRO A 363 7.85 3.19 -4.91
CA PRO A 363 7.31 2.64 -6.16
C PRO A 363 5.99 1.89 -5.90
N GLY A 364 5.11 1.86 -6.91
CA GLY A 364 3.88 1.08 -6.84
C GLY A 364 4.17 -0.42 -6.87
N VAL A 365 3.54 -1.17 -5.96
CA VAL A 365 3.68 -2.62 -5.85
C VAL A 365 2.37 -3.26 -6.26
N VAL A 366 2.48 -4.38 -6.97
CA VAL A 366 1.34 -5.22 -7.36
C VAL A 366 1.51 -6.55 -6.67
N TYR A 367 0.43 -7.05 -6.10
CA TYR A 367 0.42 -8.30 -5.36
C TYR A 367 0.05 -9.43 -6.33
N PRO A 368 0.62 -10.63 -6.14
CA PRO A 368 0.13 -11.81 -6.83
C PRO A 368 -1.26 -12.13 -6.28
N SER A 369 -2.27 -11.60 -6.97
CA SER A 369 -3.69 -11.90 -6.76
C SER A 369 -4.18 -12.73 -7.94
N GLU A 370 -5.32 -13.40 -7.80
CA GLU A 370 -6.03 -14.08 -8.90
C GLU A 370 -6.74 -13.07 -9.82
N ASP A 371 -6.08 -11.94 -10.10
CA ASP A 371 -6.59 -10.90 -10.99
C ASP A 371 -6.44 -11.36 -12.45
N SER A 372 -7.50 -11.16 -13.24
CA SER A 372 -7.45 -11.33 -14.69
C SER A 372 -6.48 -10.33 -15.34
N GLU A 373 -6.02 -10.59 -16.57
CA GLU A 373 -5.18 -9.63 -17.30
C GLU A 373 -5.88 -8.29 -17.50
N SER A 374 -7.16 -8.34 -17.87
CA SER A 374 -8.03 -7.17 -17.98
C SER A 374 -8.09 -6.38 -16.67
N ASP A 375 -8.13 -7.02 -15.51
CA ASP A 375 -8.10 -6.31 -14.22
C ASP A 375 -6.79 -5.56 -14.00
N ILE A 376 -5.66 -6.17 -14.32
CA ILE A 376 -4.34 -5.54 -14.18
C ILE A 376 -4.22 -4.32 -15.09
N VAL A 377 -4.73 -4.41 -16.33
CA VAL A 377 -4.76 -3.28 -17.29
C VAL A 377 -5.66 -2.16 -16.78
N LEU A 378 -6.87 -2.49 -16.34
CA LEU A 378 -7.88 -1.51 -15.92
C LEU A 378 -7.52 -0.83 -14.59
N LYS A 379 -6.78 -1.50 -13.70
CA LYS A 379 -6.17 -0.91 -12.49
C LYS A 379 -5.00 0.04 -12.82
N GLY A 380 -4.52 0.08 -14.06
CA GLY A 380 -3.47 0.99 -14.50
C GLY A 380 -2.07 0.59 -14.04
N VAL A 381 -1.81 -0.72 -13.95
CA VAL A 381 -0.48 -1.26 -13.61
C VAL A 381 0.46 -1.24 -14.81
N VAL A 382 -0.09 -1.52 -15.99
CA VAL A 382 0.65 -1.72 -17.24
C VAL A 382 0.54 -0.48 -18.12
N GLN A 383 1.62 -0.19 -18.85
CA GLN A 383 1.63 0.83 -19.91
C GLN A 383 0.88 0.28 -21.12
N VAL A 384 -0.21 0.96 -21.48
CA VAL A 384 -1.14 0.56 -22.54
C VAL A 384 -0.45 0.44 -23.90
N GLU A 385 0.60 1.24 -24.13
CA GLU A 385 1.34 1.27 -25.40
C GLU A 385 2.12 -0.02 -25.69
N LYS A 386 2.36 -0.85 -24.67
CA LYS A 386 3.15 -2.08 -24.77
C LYS A 386 2.32 -3.36 -24.76
N ILE A 387 0.99 -3.23 -24.73
CA ILE A 387 0.06 -4.36 -24.84
C ILE A 387 -0.03 -4.76 -26.31
N ARG A 388 0.04 -6.07 -26.60
CA ARG A 388 -0.05 -6.63 -27.96
C ARG A 388 -1.46 -6.49 -28.53
N ASN A 389 -2.45 -7.08 -27.85
CA ASN A 389 -3.87 -7.11 -28.26
C ASN A 389 -4.73 -6.27 -27.30
N PRO A 390 -4.74 -4.92 -27.43
CA PRO A 390 -5.51 -4.06 -26.54
C PRO A 390 -7.04 -4.22 -26.70
N GLU A 391 -7.51 -4.71 -27.85
CA GLU A 391 -8.94 -4.94 -28.14
C GLU A 391 -9.62 -5.91 -27.16
N GLU A 392 -8.92 -6.95 -26.70
CA GLU A 392 -9.45 -7.98 -25.80
C GLU A 392 -9.94 -7.41 -24.45
N HIS A 393 -9.36 -6.30 -24.01
CA HIS A 393 -9.68 -5.68 -22.73
C HIS A 393 -10.87 -4.70 -22.80
N ILE A 394 -11.36 -4.38 -24.00
CA ILE A 394 -12.42 -3.37 -24.18
C ILE A 394 -13.77 -3.90 -23.72
N ALA A 395 -14.06 -5.19 -23.88
CA ALA A 395 -15.29 -5.80 -23.37
C ALA A 395 -15.46 -5.53 -21.86
N ALA A 396 -14.40 -5.70 -21.07
CA ALA A 396 -14.41 -5.44 -19.64
C ALA A 396 -14.60 -3.95 -19.30
N VAL A 397 -14.15 -3.02 -20.16
CA VAL A 397 -14.42 -1.58 -20.01
C VAL A 397 -15.92 -1.31 -20.19
N LEU A 398 -16.50 -1.84 -21.26
CA LEU A 398 -17.90 -1.64 -21.62
C LEU A 398 -18.85 -2.27 -20.59
N GLU A 399 -18.46 -3.37 -19.97
CA GLU A 399 -19.21 -4.02 -18.89
C GLU A 399 -19.23 -3.17 -17.61
N ARG A 400 -18.10 -2.55 -17.26
CA ARG A 400 -17.95 -1.79 -16.01
C ARG A 400 -18.50 -0.38 -16.10
N ALA A 401 -18.37 0.27 -17.25
CA ALA A 401 -18.91 1.61 -17.47
C ALA A 401 -20.38 1.55 -17.90
N LYS A 402 -21.18 2.49 -17.40
CA LYS A 402 -22.57 2.60 -17.85
C LYS A 402 -22.61 3.04 -19.32
N PRO A 403 -23.44 2.42 -20.18
CA PRO A 403 -23.56 2.80 -21.58
C PRO A 403 -23.82 4.29 -21.80
N GLU A 404 -24.68 4.90 -20.98
CA GLU A 404 -25.00 6.34 -21.03
C GLU A 404 -23.75 7.25 -20.97
N TYR A 405 -22.76 6.90 -20.14
CA TYR A 405 -21.53 7.68 -20.01
C TYR A 405 -20.59 7.52 -21.21
N ILE A 406 -20.56 6.32 -21.79
CA ILE A 406 -19.78 6.02 -22.99
C ILE A 406 -20.39 6.76 -24.19
N GLN A 407 -21.72 6.68 -24.36
CA GLN A 407 -22.46 7.42 -25.38
C GLN A 407 -22.21 8.92 -25.27
N LYS A 408 -22.23 9.49 -24.06
CA LYS A 408 -21.98 10.93 -23.86
C LYS A 408 -20.53 11.32 -24.18
N THR A 409 -19.56 10.51 -23.75
CA THR A 409 -18.13 10.80 -23.91
C THR A 409 -17.69 10.69 -25.37
N TYR A 410 -18.12 9.63 -26.06
CA TYR A 410 -17.69 9.31 -27.42
C TYR A 410 -18.72 9.66 -28.50
N ARG A 411 -19.93 10.06 -28.10
CA ARG A 411 -21.06 10.44 -28.97
C ARG A 411 -21.49 9.33 -29.94
N ILE A 412 -21.23 8.07 -29.58
CA ILE A 412 -21.71 6.89 -30.32
C ILE A 412 -23.06 6.49 -29.72
N PRO A 413 -24.14 6.42 -30.51
CA PRO A 413 -25.48 6.19 -29.98
C PRO A 413 -25.67 4.75 -29.46
N THR A 414 -25.28 3.74 -30.24
CA THR A 414 -25.45 2.33 -29.86
C THR A 414 -24.32 1.47 -30.43
N TRP A 415 -24.00 0.40 -29.71
CA TRP A 415 -23.09 -0.65 -30.14
C TRP A 415 -23.62 -2.01 -29.70
N SER A 416 -23.32 -3.07 -30.45
CA SER A 416 -23.72 -4.44 -30.13
C SER A 416 -22.61 -5.23 -29.45
N SER A 417 -21.37 -5.09 -29.94
CA SER A 417 -20.18 -5.77 -29.42
C SER A 417 -19.05 -4.78 -29.14
N ALA A 418 -17.99 -5.24 -28.48
CA ALA A 418 -16.79 -4.44 -28.28
C ALA A 418 -16.12 -4.07 -29.61
N GLU A 419 -16.14 -4.99 -30.58
CA GLU A 419 -15.62 -4.77 -31.94
C GLU A 419 -16.43 -3.70 -32.69
N ASP A 420 -17.76 -3.80 -32.70
CA ASP A 420 -18.65 -2.81 -33.32
C ASP A 420 -18.47 -1.40 -32.70
N PHE A 421 -18.27 -1.34 -31.38
CA PHE A 421 -17.92 -0.09 -30.72
C PHE A 421 -16.59 0.48 -31.22
N LEU A 422 -15.56 -0.34 -31.34
CA LEU A 422 -14.23 0.08 -31.79
C LEU A 422 -14.22 0.52 -33.25
N GLU A 423 -14.93 -0.18 -34.13
CA GLU A 423 -15.09 0.21 -35.54
C GLU A 423 -15.76 1.58 -35.67
N LYS A 424 -16.91 1.77 -35.02
CA LYS A 424 -17.61 3.07 -35.00
C LYS A 424 -16.73 4.17 -34.42
N MET A 425 -15.93 3.88 -33.41
CA MET A 425 -14.94 4.79 -32.86
C MET A 425 -13.83 5.14 -33.86
N ALA A 426 -13.31 4.16 -34.59
CA ALA A 426 -12.27 4.35 -35.60
C ALA A 426 -12.74 5.26 -36.74
N PHE A 427 -13.91 5.00 -37.31
CA PHE A 427 -14.53 5.84 -38.34
C PHE A 427 -14.75 7.26 -37.84
N ARG A 428 -15.27 7.41 -36.62
CA ARG A 428 -15.53 8.73 -36.04
C ARG A 428 -14.26 9.54 -35.79
N THR A 429 -13.20 8.88 -35.32
CA THR A 429 -11.93 9.54 -34.99
C THR A 429 -11.00 9.70 -36.19
N GLY A 430 -11.37 9.14 -37.35
CA GLY A 430 -10.56 9.13 -38.56
C GLY A 430 -9.29 8.27 -38.42
N LYS A 431 -9.28 7.32 -37.48
CA LYS A 431 -8.15 6.40 -37.24
C LYS A 431 -8.33 5.16 -38.11
N LEU A 432 -8.02 5.35 -39.39
CA LEU A 432 -8.12 4.31 -40.41
C LEU A 432 -6.73 3.98 -40.95
N LEU A 433 -6.50 2.71 -41.24
CA LEU A 433 -5.33 2.21 -41.96
C LEU A 433 -5.46 2.51 -43.46
N LYS A 434 -4.38 2.22 -44.20
CA LYS A 434 -4.38 2.34 -45.66
C LYS A 434 -5.46 1.42 -46.22
N GLY A 435 -6.33 1.97 -47.08
CA GLY A 435 -7.47 1.23 -47.65
C GLY A 435 -8.79 1.46 -46.91
N GLY A 436 -8.81 2.28 -45.86
CA GLY A 436 -10.05 2.64 -45.14
C GLY A 436 -10.46 1.64 -44.05
N GLU A 437 -9.60 0.67 -43.76
CA GLU A 437 -9.81 -0.31 -42.68
C GLU A 437 -9.68 0.35 -41.29
N PRO A 438 -10.55 0.07 -40.33
CA PRO A 438 -10.49 0.66 -39.00
C PRO A 438 -9.28 0.17 -38.19
N ASP A 439 -8.50 1.10 -37.61
CA ASP A 439 -7.36 0.76 -36.73
C ASP A 439 -7.86 0.47 -35.30
N LEU A 440 -8.26 -0.78 -35.07
CA LEU A 440 -8.80 -1.23 -33.78
C LEU A 440 -7.75 -1.13 -32.65
N SER A 441 -6.47 -1.40 -32.92
CA SER A 441 -5.42 -1.40 -31.91
C SER A 441 -5.17 0.00 -31.35
N THR A 442 -5.05 1.01 -32.23
CA THR A 442 -4.82 2.40 -31.82
C THR A 442 -6.02 2.94 -31.06
N VAL A 443 -7.24 2.68 -31.54
CA VAL A 443 -8.48 3.13 -30.88
C VAL A 443 -8.64 2.47 -29.52
N SER A 444 -8.36 1.17 -29.41
CA SER A 444 -8.39 0.44 -28.12
C SER A 444 -7.40 1.05 -27.12
N LYS A 445 -6.17 1.36 -27.55
CA LYS A 445 -5.18 2.04 -26.70
C LYS A 445 -5.64 3.43 -26.25
N MET A 446 -6.35 4.16 -27.11
CA MET A 446 -6.95 5.45 -26.75
C MET A 446 -8.03 5.30 -25.67
N VAL A 447 -8.93 4.33 -25.81
CA VAL A 447 -10.01 4.05 -24.86
C VAL A 447 -9.45 3.60 -23.51
N LEU A 448 -8.47 2.70 -23.49
CA LEU A 448 -7.81 2.25 -22.26
C LEU A 448 -7.07 3.39 -21.54
N ASN A 449 -6.44 4.30 -22.27
CA ASN A 449 -5.82 5.49 -21.69
C ASN A 449 -6.86 6.46 -21.11
N ASP A 450 -7.98 6.66 -21.81
CA ASP A 450 -9.11 7.48 -21.33
C ASP A 450 -9.74 6.90 -20.05
N TRP A 451 -9.83 5.56 -19.95
CA TRP A 451 -10.24 4.84 -18.75
C TRP A 451 -9.31 5.10 -17.56
N GLN A 452 -8.00 4.90 -17.76
CA GLN A 452 -7.00 5.08 -16.69
C GLN A 452 -6.94 6.53 -16.20
N ARG A 453 -7.12 7.50 -17.11
CA ARG A 453 -7.15 8.94 -16.82
C ARG A 453 -8.46 9.42 -16.17
N GLY A 454 -9.49 8.58 -16.12
CA GLY A 454 -10.79 8.93 -15.54
C GLY A 454 -11.67 9.80 -16.43
N ARG A 455 -11.43 9.80 -17.75
CA ARG A 455 -12.33 10.46 -18.72
C ARG A 455 -13.65 9.70 -18.85
N ILE A 456 -13.60 8.37 -18.73
CA ILE A 456 -14.78 7.50 -18.62
C ILE A 456 -15.12 7.37 -17.13
N PRO A 457 -16.27 7.90 -16.67
CA PRO A 457 -16.70 7.76 -15.27
C PRO A 457 -17.06 6.31 -14.94
N PHE A 458 -16.46 5.79 -13.87
CA PHE A 458 -16.71 4.45 -13.35
C PHE A 458 -16.44 4.40 -11.85
N PHE A 459 -17.21 3.59 -11.12
CA PHE A 459 -16.94 3.23 -9.73
C PHE A 459 -17.58 1.89 -9.38
N VAL A 460 -16.94 1.13 -8.49
CA VAL A 460 -17.49 -0.07 -7.87
C VAL A 460 -18.44 0.32 -6.75
N LYS A 461 -19.63 -0.27 -6.72
CA LYS A 461 -20.62 -0.02 -5.67
C LYS A 461 -20.10 -0.55 -4.32
N PRO A 462 -20.12 0.25 -3.25
CA PRO A 462 -19.74 -0.22 -1.92
C PRO A 462 -20.73 -1.27 -1.39
N PRO A 463 -20.27 -2.21 -0.54
CA PRO A 463 -21.12 -3.25 0.01
C PRO A 463 -22.23 -2.71 0.92
N GLY A 464 -23.35 -3.44 0.99
CA GLY A 464 -24.51 -3.10 1.83
C GLY A 464 -25.46 -2.06 1.22
N LEU A 465 -25.46 -1.90 -0.11
CA LEU A 465 -26.54 -1.29 -0.87
C LEU A 465 -27.38 -2.42 -1.49
N GLU A 466 -28.37 -2.90 -0.75
CA GLU A 466 -29.45 -3.69 -1.36
C GLU A 466 -30.35 -2.76 -2.19
N ARG A 467 -30.98 -3.34 -3.21
CA ARG A 467 -31.70 -2.69 -4.33
C ARG A 467 -32.80 -1.66 -3.93
N ASP A 468 -33.20 -1.59 -2.65
CA ASP A 468 -34.31 -0.76 -2.16
C ASP A 468 -33.96 0.68 -1.76
N GLN A 469 -32.67 1.04 -1.62
CA GLN A 469 -32.27 2.44 -1.37
C GLN A 469 -32.03 3.23 -2.65
N ASP A 470 -31.88 2.55 -3.79
CA ASP A 470 -31.64 3.18 -5.09
C ASP A 470 -32.81 4.11 -5.49
N VAL A 471 -34.07 3.78 -5.15
CA VAL A 471 -35.22 4.61 -5.54
C VAL A 471 -35.38 5.86 -4.67
N ARG A 472 -35.14 5.76 -3.36
CA ARG A 472 -35.37 6.89 -2.43
C ARG A 472 -34.26 7.93 -2.47
N VAL A 473 -32.99 7.50 -2.56
CA VAL A 473 -31.85 8.43 -2.64
C VAL A 473 -31.80 9.10 -4.02
N TYR A 474 -32.04 8.36 -5.11
CA TYR A 474 -32.16 8.99 -6.43
C TYR A 474 -33.35 9.95 -6.52
N ARG A 475 -34.55 9.58 -6.02
CA ARG A 475 -35.68 10.53 -5.98
C ARG A 475 -35.34 11.76 -5.16
N PHE A 476 -34.75 11.61 -3.98
CA PHE A 476 -34.44 12.76 -3.13
C PHE A 476 -33.45 13.71 -3.79
N PHE A 477 -32.34 13.22 -4.35
CA PHE A 477 -31.36 14.07 -5.04
C PHE A 477 -31.86 14.65 -6.36
N HIS A 478 -32.66 13.91 -7.14
CA HIS A 478 -33.23 14.40 -8.38
C HIS A 478 -34.29 15.47 -8.13
N LEU A 479 -35.16 15.28 -7.12
CA LEU A 479 -36.14 16.27 -6.69
C LEU A 479 -35.45 17.51 -6.12
N HIS A 480 -34.35 17.35 -5.39
CA HIS A 480 -33.57 18.47 -4.85
C HIS A 480 -32.84 19.25 -5.95
N ALA A 481 -32.27 18.57 -6.95
CA ALA A 481 -31.67 19.21 -8.12
C ALA A 481 -32.71 19.96 -8.97
N GLN A 482 -33.89 19.36 -9.17
CA GLN A 482 -35.02 20.03 -9.83
C GLN A 482 -35.51 21.23 -9.04
N LEU A 483 -35.66 21.11 -7.71
CA LEU A 483 -36.04 22.23 -6.83
C LEU A 483 -35.00 23.35 -6.86
N LYS A 484 -33.70 23.03 -6.86
CA LYS A 484 -32.62 24.03 -6.92
C LYS A 484 -32.59 24.74 -8.28
N ALA A 485 -32.80 24.01 -9.37
CA ALA A 485 -32.93 24.59 -10.72
C ALA A 485 -34.18 25.48 -10.83
N ARG A 486 -35.31 25.05 -10.25
CA ARG A 486 -36.54 25.85 -10.19
C ARG A 486 -36.40 27.10 -9.33
N LEU A 487 -35.67 27.01 -8.21
CA LEU A 487 -35.42 28.14 -7.31
C LEU A 487 -34.44 29.16 -7.92
N LEU A 488 -33.45 28.69 -8.68
CA LEU A 488 -32.56 29.55 -9.47
C LEU A 488 -33.35 30.26 -10.58
N CYS A 489 -34.21 29.54 -11.29
CA CYS A 489 -35.08 30.12 -12.32
C CYS A 489 -36.10 31.12 -11.73
N TYR A 490 -36.58 30.90 -10.50
CA TYR A 490 -37.45 31.84 -9.79
C TYR A 490 -36.69 33.08 -9.30
N LYS A 491 -35.44 32.93 -8.85
CA LYS A 491 -34.57 34.05 -8.45
C LYS A 491 -34.21 34.97 -9.62
N ASP A 492 -34.10 34.43 -10.84
CA ASP A 492 -33.88 35.23 -12.04
C ASP A 492 -35.15 35.99 -12.49
N MET A 493 -36.34 35.53 -12.08
CA MET A 493 -37.63 36.20 -12.39
C MET A 493 -38.09 37.19 -11.31
N SER A 494 -37.74 36.97 -10.04
CA SER A 494 -38.08 37.87 -8.94
C SER A 494 -36.82 38.56 -8.42
N GLY A 495 -36.52 39.75 -8.93
CA GLY A 495 -35.35 40.57 -8.54
C GLY A 495 -35.39 41.04 -7.07
N GLY A 496 -35.13 40.12 -6.13
CA GLY A 496 -35.15 40.40 -4.69
C GLY A 496 -33.95 39.76 -3.97
N ALA A 497 -33.15 40.61 -3.33
CA ALA A 497 -32.02 40.20 -2.50
C ALA A 497 -32.48 39.50 -1.22
N ALA A 498 -32.13 38.22 -1.05
CA ALA A 498 -32.28 37.50 0.22
C ALA A 498 -30.97 36.77 0.57
N THR A 499 -30.49 37.06 1.76
CA THR A 499 -29.17 36.84 2.36
C THR A 499 -28.82 35.36 2.57
N GLU A 500 -27.64 34.96 2.10
CA GLU A 500 -27.01 33.65 2.34
C GLU A 500 -26.46 33.54 3.78
N ARG A 501 -27.30 33.21 4.76
CA ARG A 501 -26.84 32.69 6.07
C ARG A 501 -27.79 31.61 6.56
N GLY A 502 -27.51 30.35 6.22
CA GLY A 502 -28.32 29.23 6.71
C GLY A 502 -27.97 27.83 6.21
N PHE A 503 -26.90 27.63 5.45
CA PHE A 503 -26.59 26.33 4.82
C PHE A 503 -25.24 25.70 5.23
N GLN A 504 -24.70 26.09 6.37
CA GLN A 504 -23.38 25.62 6.84
C GLN A 504 -23.42 24.66 8.03
N GLN A 505 -24.60 24.19 8.46
CA GLN A 505 -24.72 23.37 9.68
C GLN A 505 -25.05 21.88 9.47
N PHE A 506 -25.09 21.40 8.23
CA PHE A 506 -25.18 19.96 7.95
C PHE A 506 -24.35 19.61 6.71
N TYR A 507 -23.03 19.57 6.84
CA TYR A 507 -22.14 18.89 5.89
C TYR A 507 -20.91 18.30 6.58
#